data_AF-A0A1G7XMI4-F1
#
_entry.id   AF-A0A1G7XMI4-F1
#
_cell.length_a   1.000
_cell.length_b   1.000
_cell.length_c   1.000
_cell.angle_alpha   90.00
_cell.angle_beta   90.00
_cell.angle_gamma   90.00
#
_symmetry.space_group_name_H-M   'P 1'
#
loop_
_entity.id
_entity.type
_entity.pdbx_description
1 polymer ?
#
loop_
_entity_poly.entity_id
_entity_poly.type
_entity_poly.pdbx_seq_one_letter_code
_entity_poly.pdbx_strand_id
1 'polypeptide(L)'
;MITPFRRNWSPKELFDALTPAMFAAEPSAVRARWDKLWPDLYTEYDARYLKQELVARNLIASDEAAAFFNAWAIDEERHTDGFIRIIELVADGSEKDLRARLEARTHDFGPIVEHLKDEFSLMVIIAFDEMCTCRAYAAEKPFYDALGNNTFHHWLREVIADEAVHSMNAVNVIRARYRDRIDQAATILDNLIRAADNLRYSGTFVLDYFGAVYSKELLADSRLATMRNIAKPLIV
;
A
#
# COMPACT_ATOMS: atom_id res chain seq x y z
N MET A 1 20.44 8.35 12.90
CA MET A 1 19.04 7.89 12.91
C MET A 1 18.29 8.63 11.82
N ILE A 2 17.83 7.90 10.79
CA ILE A 2 16.97 8.49 9.75
C ILE A 2 15.57 8.57 10.32
N THR A 3 15.00 9.77 10.35
CA THR A 3 13.60 9.96 10.72
C THR A 3 12.76 9.81 9.45
N PRO A 4 11.74 8.93 9.42
CA PRO A 4 10.85 8.82 8.27
C PRO A 4 10.10 10.14 8.08
N PHE A 5 10.02 10.60 6.84
CA PHE A 5 9.16 11.72 6.50
C PHE A 5 7.70 11.25 6.52
N ARG A 6 6.78 12.09 7.01
CA ARG A 6 5.34 11.83 6.99
C ARG A 6 4.60 13.07 6.56
N ARG A 7 3.48 12.85 5.85
CA ARG A 7 2.57 13.90 5.41
C ARG A 7 1.42 14.00 6.40
N ASN A 8 0.96 15.23 6.64
CA ASN A 8 -0.13 15.49 7.58
C ASN A 8 -1.37 15.93 6.81
N TRP A 9 -2.35 15.04 6.74
CA TRP A 9 -3.67 15.25 6.16
C TRP A 9 -4.67 14.28 6.81
N SER A 10 -5.97 14.56 6.64
CA SER A 10 -7.05 13.82 7.29
C SER A 10 -8.17 13.49 6.30
N PRO A 11 -8.48 12.20 6.05
CA PRO A 11 -9.61 11.80 5.24
C PRO A 11 -10.92 12.33 5.81
N LYS A 12 -11.04 12.37 7.15
CA LYS A 12 -12.21 12.93 7.82
C LYS A 12 -12.45 14.38 7.39
N GLU A 13 -11.44 15.25 7.58
CA GLU A 13 -11.54 16.67 7.20
C GLU A 13 -11.82 16.84 5.70
N LEU A 14 -11.22 15.97 4.88
CA LEU A 14 -11.40 16.01 3.44
C LEU A 14 -12.83 15.64 3.02
N PHE A 15 -13.47 14.70 3.72
CA PHE A 15 -14.81 14.19 3.40
C PHE A 15 -15.95 14.79 4.25
N ASP A 16 -15.67 15.70 5.18
CA ASP A 16 -16.63 16.23 6.16
C ASP A 16 -17.91 16.82 5.53
N ALA A 17 -17.78 17.42 4.35
CA ALA A 17 -18.91 18.04 3.63
C ALA A 17 -19.72 17.05 2.78
N LEU A 18 -19.28 15.80 2.63
CA LEU A 18 -19.88 14.81 1.74
C LEU A 18 -20.92 13.96 2.47
N THR A 19 -22.03 13.69 1.80
CA THR A 19 -23.10 12.81 2.31
C THR A 19 -23.49 11.77 1.26
N PRO A 20 -23.98 10.56 1.64
CA PRO A 20 -24.36 9.52 0.68
C PRO A 20 -25.42 9.97 -0.33
N ALA A 21 -26.32 10.89 0.07
CA ALA A 21 -27.36 11.44 -0.81
C ALA A 21 -26.80 12.13 -2.06
N MET A 22 -25.54 12.58 -2.02
CA MET A 22 -24.86 13.22 -3.15
C MET A 22 -24.41 12.22 -4.23
N PHE A 23 -24.40 10.91 -3.94
CA PHE A 23 -23.80 9.87 -4.78
C PHE A 23 -24.73 8.68 -5.06
N ALA A 24 -26.03 8.88 -4.87
CA ALA A 24 -27.06 7.90 -5.18
C ALA A 24 -26.89 7.38 -6.61
N ALA A 25 -26.95 6.06 -6.76
CA ALA A 25 -26.77 5.38 -8.03
C ALA A 25 -27.62 4.12 -8.09
N GLU A 26 -27.88 3.64 -9.31
CA GLU A 26 -28.55 2.37 -9.53
C GLU A 26 -27.75 1.20 -8.91
N PRO A 27 -28.40 0.10 -8.49
CA PRO A 27 -27.74 -1.01 -7.81
C PRO A 27 -26.55 -1.62 -8.55
N SER A 28 -26.56 -1.62 -9.89
CA SER A 28 -25.45 -2.12 -10.70
C SER A 28 -24.18 -1.27 -10.57
N ALA A 29 -24.33 0.05 -10.50
CA ALA A 29 -23.22 0.98 -10.32
C ALA A 29 -22.66 0.90 -8.89
N VAL A 30 -23.53 0.76 -7.89
CA VAL A 30 -23.13 0.52 -6.49
C VAL A 30 -22.28 -0.74 -6.38
N ARG A 31 -22.72 -1.84 -7.00
CA ARG A 31 -21.98 -3.10 -7.03
C ARG A 31 -20.63 -2.95 -7.74
N ALA A 32 -20.57 -2.29 -8.88
CA ALA A 32 -19.31 -2.06 -9.60
C ALA A 32 -18.31 -1.23 -8.78
N ARG A 33 -18.78 -0.21 -8.04
CA ARG A 33 -17.95 0.57 -7.12
C ARG A 33 -17.43 -0.31 -5.98
N TRP A 34 -18.29 -1.14 -5.40
CA TRP A 34 -17.91 -2.09 -4.35
C TRP A 34 -16.82 -3.05 -4.82
N ASP A 35 -17.03 -3.70 -5.97
CA ASP A 35 -16.09 -4.69 -6.52
C ASP A 35 -14.72 -4.07 -6.82
N LYS A 36 -14.67 -2.75 -7.09
CA LYS A 36 -13.42 -2.01 -7.27
C LYS A 36 -12.76 -1.58 -5.95
N LEU A 37 -13.53 -1.03 -5.01
CA LEU A 37 -13.00 -0.41 -3.79
C LEU A 37 -12.68 -1.43 -2.70
N TRP A 38 -13.42 -2.53 -2.64
CA TRP A 38 -13.24 -3.54 -1.59
C TRP A 38 -11.85 -4.18 -1.60
N PRO A 39 -11.26 -4.52 -2.77
CA PRO A 39 -9.89 -5.00 -2.84
C PRO A 39 -8.84 -4.05 -2.27
N ASP A 40 -8.85 -2.80 -2.70
CA ASP A 40 -7.91 -1.80 -2.20
C ASP A 40 -8.07 -1.59 -0.69
N LEU A 41 -9.33 -1.46 -0.21
CA LEU A 41 -9.62 -1.31 1.22
C LEU A 41 -9.01 -2.45 2.05
N TYR A 42 -9.20 -3.70 1.63
CA TYR A 42 -8.69 -4.80 2.44
C TYR A 42 -7.16 -4.88 2.40
N THR A 43 -6.51 -4.44 1.32
CA THR A 43 -5.04 -4.39 1.28
C THR A 43 -4.54 -3.40 2.32
N GLU A 44 -5.02 -2.16 2.33
CA GLU A 44 -4.57 -1.15 3.30
C GLU A 44 -4.84 -1.61 4.72
N TYR A 45 -5.99 -2.26 4.95
CA TYR A 45 -6.31 -2.81 6.26
C TYR A 45 -5.32 -3.91 6.67
N ASP A 46 -4.87 -4.74 5.73
CA ASP A 46 -4.02 -5.89 5.97
C ASP A 46 -2.58 -5.49 6.37
N ALA A 47 -2.18 -4.23 6.16
CA ALA A 47 -0.92 -3.64 6.63
C ALA A 47 -0.63 -3.90 8.12
N ARG A 48 -1.69 -3.86 8.95
CA ARG A 48 -1.58 -4.11 10.40
C ARG A 48 -1.08 -5.52 10.71
N TYR A 49 -1.51 -6.51 9.93
CA TYR A 49 -1.14 -7.91 10.15
C TYR A 49 0.26 -8.18 9.61
N LEU A 50 0.65 -7.51 8.53
CA LEU A 50 2.06 -7.53 8.11
C LEU A 50 2.94 -7.01 9.25
N LYS A 51 2.66 -5.84 9.82
CA LYS A 51 3.45 -5.32 10.94
C LYS A 51 3.52 -6.28 12.13
N GLN A 52 2.40 -6.91 12.50
CA GLN A 52 2.37 -7.91 13.59
C GLN A 52 3.26 -9.11 13.27
N GLU A 53 3.19 -9.63 12.04
CA GLU A 53 4.01 -10.77 11.60
C GLU A 53 5.51 -10.42 11.60
N LEU A 54 5.87 -9.23 11.13
CA LEU A 54 7.25 -8.76 11.09
C LEU A 54 7.85 -8.64 12.50
N VAL A 55 7.06 -8.17 13.47
CA VAL A 55 7.45 -8.14 14.90
C VAL A 55 7.59 -9.55 15.45
N ALA A 56 6.61 -10.44 15.20
CA ALA A 56 6.63 -11.82 15.68
C ALA A 56 7.85 -12.60 15.17
N ARG A 57 8.29 -12.31 13.93
CA ARG A 57 9.48 -12.91 13.31
C ARG A 57 10.79 -12.19 13.64
N ASN A 58 10.74 -11.09 14.39
CA ASN A 58 11.90 -10.25 14.68
C ASN A 58 12.62 -9.76 13.40
N LEU A 59 11.85 -9.39 12.37
CA LEU A 59 12.36 -8.87 11.09
C LEU A 59 12.56 -7.34 11.10
N ILE A 60 12.06 -6.66 12.13
CA ILE A 60 12.33 -5.25 12.41
C ILE A 60 13.41 -5.20 13.50
N ALA A 61 14.66 -5.23 13.06
CA ALA A 61 15.85 -5.35 13.90
C ALA A 61 16.54 -4.01 14.20
N SER A 62 16.34 -2.97 13.39
CA SER A 62 16.94 -1.65 13.58
C SER A 62 15.95 -0.57 14.03
N ASP A 63 16.47 0.43 14.74
CA ASP A 63 15.68 1.61 15.16
C ASP A 63 15.14 2.37 13.94
N GLU A 64 15.89 2.45 12.84
CA GLU A 64 15.43 3.09 11.60
C GLU A 64 14.27 2.33 10.95
N ALA A 65 14.34 1.00 10.88
CA ALA A 65 13.23 0.20 10.37
C ALA A 65 12.01 0.28 11.30
N ALA A 66 12.21 0.26 12.62
CA ALA A 66 11.14 0.43 13.60
C ALA A 66 10.46 1.80 13.48
N ALA A 67 11.25 2.87 13.33
CA ALA A 67 10.72 4.21 13.11
C ALA A 67 9.90 4.27 11.82
N PHE A 68 10.41 3.68 10.72
CA PHE A 68 9.70 3.57 9.45
C PHE A 68 8.35 2.84 9.60
N PHE A 69 8.32 1.61 10.10
CA PHE A 69 7.07 0.83 10.22
C PHE A 69 6.07 1.40 11.24
N ASN A 70 6.54 2.23 12.19
CA ASN A 70 5.66 2.99 13.07
C ASN A 70 4.99 4.16 12.33
N ALA A 71 5.75 4.89 11.51
CA ALA A 71 5.21 5.95 10.67
C ALA A 71 4.23 5.40 9.63
N TRP A 72 4.70 4.43 8.84
CA TRP A 72 3.98 3.74 7.78
C TRP A 72 2.62 3.21 8.25
N ALA A 73 2.59 2.41 9.32
CA ALA A 73 1.33 1.80 9.78
C ALA A 73 0.26 2.83 10.23
N ILE A 74 0.65 4.05 10.61
CA ILE A 74 -0.32 5.11 10.92
C ILE A 74 -0.91 5.67 9.62
N ASP A 75 -0.09 5.79 8.58
CA ASP A 75 -0.52 6.26 7.28
C ASP A 75 -1.43 5.21 6.59
N GLU A 76 -1.12 3.92 6.70
CA GLU A 76 -1.96 2.80 6.21
C GLU A 76 -3.35 2.72 6.88
N GLU A 77 -3.41 2.95 8.21
CA GLU A 77 -4.71 3.04 8.90
C GLU A 77 -5.52 4.24 8.39
N ARG A 78 -4.85 5.35 8.09
CA ARG A 78 -5.50 6.53 7.53
C ARG A 78 -6.03 6.26 6.12
N HIS A 79 -5.32 5.50 5.30
CA HIS A 79 -5.80 5.10 3.97
C HIS A 79 -7.02 4.18 4.08
N THR A 80 -6.96 3.20 4.98
CA THR A 80 -8.09 2.34 5.36
C THR A 80 -9.33 3.17 5.72
N ASP A 81 -9.19 4.14 6.62
CA ASP A 81 -10.29 5.02 7.03
C ASP A 81 -10.86 5.82 5.85
N GLY A 82 -9.98 6.26 4.94
CA GLY A 82 -10.38 6.93 3.71
C GLY A 82 -11.22 6.04 2.79
N PHE A 83 -10.78 4.81 2.56
CA PHE A 83 -11.52 3.83 1.76
C PHE A 83 -12.87 3.47 2.38
N ILE A 84 -12.92 3.24 3.69
CA ILE A 84 -14.17 3.02 4.42
C ILE A 84 -15.13 4.17 4.12
N ARG A 85 -14.66 5.41 4.30
CA ARG A 85 -15.49 6.59 4.08
C ARG A 85 -15.98 6.72 2.62
N ILE A 86 -15.13 6.41 1.65
CA ILE A 86 -15.53 6.40 0.23
C ILE A 86 -16.63 5.37 0.00
N ILE A 87 -16.45 4.13 0.48
CA ILE A 87 -17.44 3.06 0.30
C ILE A 87 -18.77 3.43 0.96
N GLU A 88 -18.77 4.05 2.14
CA GLU A 88 -20.00 4.57 2.76
C GLU A 88 -20.71 5.60 1.88
N LEU A 89 -19.95 6.48 1.25
CA LEU A 89 -20.49 7.54 0.42
C LEU A 89 -21.05 7.02 -0.91
N VAL A 90 -20.37 6.07 -1.57
CA VAL A 90 -20.63 5.75 -2.98
C VAL A 90 -21.08 4.32 -3.24
N ALA A 91 -20.96 3.41 -2.27
CA ALA A 91 -21.15 1.98 -2.47
C ALA A 91 -22.01 1.29 -1.38
N ASP A 92 -22.75 2.07 -0.59
CA ASP A 92 -23.74 1.58 0.40
C ASP A 92 -23.15 0.60 1.44
N GLY A 93 -21.87 0.76 1.78
CA GLY A 93 -21.26 0.08 2.92
C GLY A 93 -21.50 0.84 4.20
N SER A 94 -21.65 0.15 5.33
CA SER A 94 -21.57 0.78 6.65
C SER A 94 -20.18 0.56 7.22
N GLU A 95 -19.59 1.56 7.88
CA GLU A 95 -18.29 1.40 8.56
C GLU A 95 -18.28 0.17 9.48
N LYS A 96 -19.35 -0.02 10.27
CA LYS A 96 -19.46 -1.14 11.19
C LYS A 96 -19.36 -2.49 10.49
N ASP A 97 -20.10 -2.67 9.39
CA ASP A 97 -20.10 -3.94 8.67
C ASP A 97 -18.80 -4.14 7.90
N LEU A 98 -18.21 -3.06 7.37
CA LEU A 98 -16.90 -3.09 6.71
C LEU A 98 -15.81 -3.55 7.68
N ARG A 99 -15.71 -2.93 8.85
CA ARG A 99 -14.73 -3.32 9.87
C ARG A 99 -14.94 -4.77 10.34
N ALA A 100 -16.19 -5.18 10.58
CA ALA A 100 -16.49 -6.57 10.93
C ALA A 100 -16.07 -7.57 9.84
N ARG A 101 -16.24 -7.21 8.55
CA ARG A 101 -15.77 -8.04 7.43
C ARG A 101 -14.25 -8.08 7.33
N LEU A 102 -13.58 -6.95 7.58
CA LEU A 102 -12.12 -6.84 7.56
C LEU A 102 -11.50 -7.67 8.70
N GLU A 103 -12.04 -7.56 9.92
CA GLU A 103 -11.62 -8.36 11.08
C GLU A 103 -11.81 -9.87 10.90
N ALA A 104 -12.83 -10.28 10.15
CA ALA A 104 -13.11 -11.70 9.87
C ALA A 104 -12.22 -12.31 8.79
N ARG A 105 -11.36 -11.52 8.13
CA ARG A 105 -10.43 -12.03 7.12
C ARG A 105 -9.37 -12.93 7.77
N THR A 106 -8.85 -13.86 6.98
CA THR A 106 -7.74 -14.73 7.36
C THR A 106 -6.46 -14.27 6.69
N HIS A 107 -5.35 -14.37 7.42
CA HIS A 107 -4.03 -13.93 6.97
C HIS A 107 -3.08 -15.13 7.00
N ASP A 108 -2.48 -15.47 5.85
CA ASP A 108 -1.52 -16.55 5.72
C ASP A 108 -0.23 -16.04 5.06
N PHE A 109 0.81 -15.91 5.87
CA PHE A 109 2.14 -15.48 5.44
C PHE A 109 3.00 -16.64 4.90
N GLY A 110 2.55 -17.88 5.06
CA GLY A 110 3.24 -19.11 4.63
C GLY A 110 3.81 -19.01 3.21
N PRO A 111 3.03 -18.58 2.20
CA PRO A 111 3.49 -18.51 0.82
C PRO A 111 4.59 -17.47 0.55
N ILE A 112 4.74 -16.45 1.42
CA ILE A 112 5.72 -15.36 1.22
C ILE A 112 6.94 -15.43 2.15
N VAL A 113 6.98 -16.41 3.06
CA VAL A 113 8.07 -16.56 4.06
C VAL A 113 9.44 -16.59 3.41
N GLU A 114 9.59 -17.29 2.28
CA GLU A 114 10.86 -17.39 1.55
C GLU A 114 11.35 -16.05 1.00
N HIS A 115 10.49 -15.03 0.91
CA HIS A 115 10.85 -13.67 0.51
C HIS A 115 11.16 -12.76 1.70
N LEU A 116 10.61 -13.07 2.89
CA LEU A 116 10.80 -12.33 4.14
C LEU A 116 11.97 -12.90 4.96
N LYS A 117 13.18 -12.94 4.38
CA LYS A 117 14.36 -13.58 4.98
C LYS A 117 15.01 -12.78 6.09
N ASP A 118 15.17 -11.47 5.88
CA ASP A 118 15.80 -10.55 6.81
C ASP A 118 15.25 -9.12 6.64
N GLU A 119 15.67 -8.20 7.52
CA GLU A 119 15.24 -6.79 7.45
C GLU A 119 15.57 -6.16 6.08
N PHE A 120 16.71 -6.51 5.46
CA PHE A 120 17.07 -5.94 4.17
C PHE A 120 16.13 -6.40 3.05
N SER A 121 15.83 -7.70 2.97
CA SER A 121 14.89 -8.22 1.98
C SER A 121 13.50 -7.62 2.18
N LEU A 122 13.06 -7.48 3.43
CA LEU A 122 11.81 -6.80 3.78
C LEU A 122 11.79 -5.35 3.27
N MET A 123 12.82 -4.56 3.59
CA MET A 123 12.86 -3.15 3.16
C MET A 123 12.86 -3.01 1.63
N VAL A 124 13.53 -3.92 0.91
CA VAL A 124 13.52 -3.95 -0.56
C VAL A 124 12.13 -4.27 -1.10
N ILE A 125 11.44 -5.24 -0.51
CA ILE A 125 10.07 -5.62 -0.89
C ILE A 125 9.12 -4.45 -0.67
N ILE A 126 9.12 -3.84 0.52
CA ILE A 126 8.28 -2.67 0.83
C ILE A 126 8.56 -1.52 -0.12
N ALA A 127 9.82 -1.16 -0.35
CA ALA A 127 10.17 -0.07 -1.27
C ALA A 127 9.58 -0.26 -2.68
N PHE A 128 9.50 -1.52 -3.14
CA PHE A 128 8.94 -1.88 -4.43
C PHE A 128 7.42 -1.93 -4.42
N ASP A 129 6.82 -2.58 -3.43
CA ASP A 129 5.37 -2.74 -3.26
C ASP A 129 4.68 -1.37 -3.21
N GLU A 130 5.20 -0.46 -2.39
CA GLU A 130 4.78 0.94 -2.30
C GLU A 130 4.89 1.71 -3.63
N MET A 131 5.94 1.43 -4.41
CA MET A 131 6.10 2.03 -5.74
C MET A 131 5.08 1.46 -6.75
N CYS A 132 4.71 0.19 -6.60
CA CYS A 132 3.64 -0.42 -7.40
C CYS A 132 2.29 0.22 -7.04
N THR A 133 1.95 0.34 -5.75
CA THR A 133 0.71 0.96 -5.27
C THR A 133 0.60 2.41 -5.73
N CYS A 134 1.66 3.21 -5.59
CA CYS A 134 1.76 4.58 -6.10
C CYS A 134 1.36 4.67 -7.60
N ARG A 135 1.81 3.72 -8.42
CA ARG A 135 1.56 3.69 -9.86
C ARG A 135 0.18 3.13 -10.19
N ALA A 136 -0.29 2.14 -9.45
CA ALA A 136 -1.61 1.56 -9.60
C ALA A 136 -2.67 2.64 -9.31
N TYR A 137 -2.57 3.33 -8.18
CA TYR A 137 -3.47 4.44 -7.85
C TYR A 137 -3.40 5.60 -8.84
N ALA A 138 -2.22 5.93 -9.37
CA ALA A 138 -2.12 6.93 -10.43
C ALA A 138 -2.87 6.52 -11.70
N ALA A 139 -2.87 5.24 -12.06
CA ALA A 139 -3.62 4.71 -13.20
C ALA A 139 -5.15 4.66 -12.96
N GLU A 140 -5.57 4.66 -11.70
CA GLU A 140 -6.99 4.57 -11.31
C GLU A 140 -7.70 5.91 -11.20
N LYS A 141 -6.99 7.02 -11.43
CA LYS A 141 -7.57 8.36 -11.50
C LYS A 141 -8.93 8.44 -12.26
N PRO A 142 -9.14 7.77 -13.42
CA PRO A 142 -10.43 7.81 -14.11
C PRO A 142 -11.60 7.25 -13.29
N PHE A 143 -11.36 6.23 -12.45
CA PHE A 143 -12.39 5.68 -11.57
C PHE A 143 -12.82 6.72 -10.52
N TYR A 144 -11.86 7.36 -9.86
CA TYR A 144 -12.14 8.36 -8.82
C TYR A 144 -12.77 9.65 -9.40
N ASP A 145 -12.37 10.07 -10.60
CA ASP A 145 -13.04 11.17 -11.31
C ASP A 145 -14.50 10.83 -11.61
N ALA A 146 -14.79 9.57 -11.98
CA ALA A 146 -16.14 9.10 -12.32
C ALA A 146 -17.09 8.98 -11.11
N LEU A 147 -16.57 9.09 -9.87
CA LEU A 147 -17.39 9.17 -8.66
C LEU A 147 -18.11 10.53 -8.52
N GLY A 148 -17.78 11.52 -9.37
CA GLY A 148 -18.57 12.74 -9.52
C GLY A 148 -18.27 13.85 -8.50
N ASN A 149 -17.17 13.74 -7.75
CA ASN A 149 -16.70 14.80 -6.87
C ASN A 149 -15.16 14.85 -6.79
N ASN A 150 -14.59 16.03 -7.00
CA ASN A 150 -13.13 16.25 -7.01
C ASN A 150 -12.44 15.88 -5.69
N THR A 151 -13.18 15.79 -4.59
CA THR A 151 -12.66 15.39 -3.28
C THR A 151 -12.08 13.97 -3.30
N PHE A 152 -12.67 13.05 -4.07
CA PHE A 152 -12.16 11.68 -4.19
C PHE A 152 -10.81 11.63 -4.92
N HIS A 153 -10.66 12.43 -5.96
CA HIS A 153 -9.38 12.57 -6.65
C HIS A 153 -8.36 13.33 -5.77
N HIS A 154 -8.78 14.33 -5.00
CA HIS A 154 -7.89 14.95 -4.00
C HIS A 154 -7.37 13.88 -3.03
N TRP A 155 -8.27 13.07 -2.46
CA TRP A 155 -7.91 11.99 -1.55
C TRP A 155 -6.91 11.01 -2.19
N LEU A 156 -7.19 10.56 -3.42
CA LEU A 156 -6.29 9.66 -4.15
C LEU A 156 -4.89 10.26 -4.33
N ARG A 157 -4.79 11.57 -4.59
CA ARG A 157 -3.49 12.25 -4.70
C ARG A 157 -2.73 12.27 -3.38
N GLU A 158 -3.44 12.38 -2.27
CA GLU A 158 -2.83 12.30 -0.94
C GLU A 158 -2.30 10.90 -0.64
N VAL A 159 -3.07 9.85 -0.96
CA VAL A 159 -2.63 8.45 -0.85
C VAL A 159 -1.42 8.18 -1.75
N ILE A 160 -1.48 8.51 -3.04
CA ILE A 160 -0.34 8.35 -3.98
C ILE A 160 0.94 9.02 -3.46
N ALA A 161 0.81 10.20 -2.85
CA ALA A 161 1.96 10.92 -2.33
C ALA A 161 2.48 10.32 -1.01
N ASP A 162 1.64 9.65 -0.23
CA ASP A 162 2.07 8.84 0.91
C ASP A 162 2.84 7.60 0.45
N GLU A 163 2.35 6.84 -0.54
CA GLU A 163 3.08 5.64 -1.05
C GLU A 163 4.44 6.00 -1.64
N ALA A 164 4.52 7.12 -2.34
CA ALA A 164 5.79 7.64 -2.82
C ALA A 164 6.76 7.96 -1.66
N VAL A 165 6.23 8.47 -0.55
CA VAL A 165 6.99 8.74 0.68
C VAL A 165 7.38 7.43 1.38
N HIS A 166 6.48 6.45 1.47
CA HIS A 166 6.75 5.12 2.03
C HIS A 166 7.88 4.43 1.29
N SER A 167 7.78 4.36 -0.05
CA SER A 167 8.82 3.82 -0.92
C SER A 167 10.18 4.50 -0.68
N MET A 168 10.19 5.84 -0.60
CA MET A 168 11.42 6.59 -0.40
C MET A 168 11.99 6.49 1.02
N ASN A 169 11.14 6.42 2.04
CA ASN A 169 11.58 6.16 3.42
C ASN A 169 12.25 4.78 3.51
N ALA A 170 11.66 3.76 2.89
CA ALA A 170 12.26 2.42 2.84
C ALA A 170 13.61 2.43 2.11
N VAL A 171 13.70 3.10 0.95
CA VAL A 171 14.96 3.32 0.22
C VAL A 171 16.02 4.01 1.08
N ASN A 172 15.63 4.99 1.91
CA ASN A 172 16.56 5.69 2.77
C ASN A 172 17.13 4.79 3.88
N VAL A 173 16.31 3.91 4.45
CA VAL A 173 16.78 2.87 5.39
C VAL A 173 17.76 1.93 4.69
N ILE A 174 17.43 1.45 3.48
CA ILE A 174 18.31 0.59 2.67
C ILE A 174 19.68 1.23 2.47
N ARG A 175 19.71 2.48 1.98
CA ARG A 175 20.97 3.16 1.65
C ARG A 175 21.83 3.44 2.88
N ALA A 176 21.20 3.62 4.04
CA ALA A 176 21.89 3.96 5.27
C ALA A 176 22.47 2.74 5.98
N ARG A 177 21.78 1.60 5.93
CA ARG A 177 22.13 0.41 6.70
C ARG A 177 22.69 -0.74 5.88
N TYR A 178 22.33 -0.83 4.60
CA TYR A 178 22.56 -2.01 3.76
C TYR A 178 23.27 -1.69 2.45
N ARG A 179 24.16 -0.68 2.48
CA ARG A 179 24.89 -0.21 1.29
C ARG A 179 25.70 -1.32 0.62
N ASP A 180 26.28 -2.20 1.42
CA ASP A 180 27.07 -3.36 1.01
C ASP A 180 26.24 -4.49 0.40
N ARG A 181 24.91 -4.45 0.51
CA ARG A 181 23.98 -5.46 -0.02
C ARG A 181 23.10 -4.97 -1.17
N ILE A 182 23.28 -3.72 -1.62
CA ILE A 182 22.44 -3.11 -2.68
C ILE A 182 22.43 -3.95 -3.97
N ASP A 183 23.53 -4.65 -4.26
CA ASP A 183 23.65 -5.55 -5.41
C ASP A 183 22.65 -6.73 -5.37
N GLN A 184 22.22 -7.15 -4.18
CA GLN A 184 21.24 -8.22 -3.99
C GLN A 184 19.80 -7.76 -4.28
N ALA A 185 19.51 -6.45 -4.26
CA ALA A 185 18.15 -5.93 -4.38
C ALA A 185 17.47 -6.35 -5.69
N ALA A 186 18.21 -6.35 -6.81
CA ALA A 186 17.68 -6.77 -8.11
C ALA A 186 17.17 -8.21 -8.08
N THR A 187 17.97 -9.12 -7.51
CA THR A 187 17.60 -10.55 -7.40
C THR A 187 16.41 -10.76 -6.47
N ILE A 188 16.31 -10.00 -5.38
CA ILE A 188 15.15 -10.06 -4.47
C ILE A 188 13.87 -9.70 -5.23
N LEU A 189 13.88 -8.59 -5.97
CA LEU A 189 12.72 -8.14 -6.75
C LEU A 189 12.39 -9.11 -7.89
N ASP A 190 13.38 -9.66 -8.59
CA ASP A 190 13.16 -10.64 -9.65
C ASP A 190 12.51 -11.93 -9.14
N ASN A 191 12.89 -12.35 -7.93
CA ASN A 191 12.27 -13.52 -7.29
C ASN A 191 10.85 -13.21 -6.83
N LEU A 192 10.61 -12.03 -6.26
CA LEU A 192 9.29 -11.59 -5.82
C LEU A 192 8.30 -11.50 -7.00
N ILE A 193 8.68 -10.83 -8.09
CA ILE A 193 7.84 -10.65 -9.28
C ILE A 193 7.49 -12.01 -9.91
N ARG A 194 8.46 -12.93 -9.98
CA ARG A 194 8.21 -14.29 -10.48
C ARG A 194 7.27 -15.09 -9.58
N ALA A 195 7.35 -14.88 -8.27
CA ALA A 195 6.45 -15.52 -7.32
C ALA A 195 5.02 -14.98 -7.45
N ALA A 196 4.86 -13.68 -7.71
CA ALA A 196 3.54 -13.05 -7.88
C ALA A 196 2.68 -13.70 -8.97
N ASP A 197 3.28 -14.26 -10.03
CA ASP A 197 2.55 -14.99 -11.09
C ASP A 197 1.84 -16.26 -10.56
N ASN A 198 2.31 -16.84 -9.45
CA ASN A 198 1.85 -18.13 -8.92
C ASN A 198 1.23 -18.04 -7.53
N LEU A 199 1.45 -16.94 -6.81
CA LEU A 199 0.96 -16.74 -5.47
C LEU A 199 -0.44 -16.11 -5.49
N ARG A 200 -1.31 -16.63 -4.62
CA ARG A 200 -2.60 -16.00 -4.36
C ARG A 200 -2.44 -15.03 -3.19
N TYR A 201 -2.99 -13.83 -3.33
CA TYR A 201 -3.06 -12.89 -2.24
C TYR A 201 -3.77 -13.52 -1.03
N SER A 202 -3.10 -13.49 0.12
CA SER A 202 -3.50 -14.21 1.33
C SER A 202 -3.52 -13.29 2.55
N GLY A 203 -3.86 -12.01 2.34
CA GLY A 203 -3.92 -11.00 3.40
C GLY A 203 -2.55 -10.62 3.94
N THR A 204 -1.56 -10.47 3.06
CA THR A 204 -0.17 -10.22 3.46
C THR A 204 0.25 -8.77 3.35
N PHE A 205 -0.67 -7.87 2.95
CA PHE A 205 -0.40 -6.53 2.42
C PHE A 205 0.40 -6.58 1.10
N VAL A 206 1.59 -7.17 1.11
CA VAL A 206 2.43 -7.33 -0.09
C VAL A 206 1.85 -8.31 -1.09
N LEU A 207 2.25 -8.17 -2.36
CA LEU A 207 1.83 -9.02 -3.48
C LEU A 207 0.31 -8.96 -3.76
N ASP A 208 -0.32 -7.83 -3.48
CA ASP A 208 -1.72 -7.52 -3.78
C ASP A 208 -1.93 -7.10 -5.25
N TYR A 209 -1.14 -7.66 -6.18
CA TYR A 209 -1.10 -7.25 -7.58
C TYR A 209 -2.28 -7.79 -8.40
N PHE A 210 -3.50 -7.50 -7.97
CA PHE A 210 -4.74 -7.92 -8.61
C PHE A 210 -5.42 -6.76 -9.36
N GLY A 211 -6.19 -7.11 -10.39
CA GLY A 211 -6.87 -6.13 -11.24
C GLY A 211 -6.06 -5.75 -12.48
N ALA A 212 -6.72 -5.06 -13.41
CA ALA A 212 -6.16 -4.80 -14.73
C ALA A 212 -5.00 -3.79 -14.73
N VAL A 213 -4.84 -3.01 -13.66
CA VAL A 213 -3.82 -1.96 -13.55
C VAL A 213 -2.43 -2.53 -13.25
N TYR A 214 -2.34 -3.65 -12.52
CA TYR A 214 -1.08 -4.33 -12.21
C TYR A 214 -0.60 -5.17 -13.40
N SER A 215 -0.21 -4.50 -14.49
CA SER A 215 0.37 -5.13 -15.66
C SER A 215 1.85 -5.49 -15.45
N LYS A 216 2.39 -6.35 -16.32
CA LYS A 216 3.82 -6.67 -16.34
C LYS A 216 4.69 -5.43 -16.54
N GLU A 217 4.21 -4.48 -17.33
CA GLU A 217 4.86 -3.21 -17.57
C GLU A 217 4.88 -2.34 -16.30
N LEU A 218 3.78 -2.27 -15.55
CA LEU A 218 3.74 -1.54 -14.27
C LEU A 218 4.74 -2.12 -13.27
N LEU A 219 4.79 -3.45 -13.13
CA LEU A 219 5.75 -4.12 -12.24
C LEU A 219 7.20 -3.88 -12.69
N ALA A 220 7.47 -3.96 -13.99
CA ALA A 220 8.81 -3.70 -14.54
C ALA A 220 9.26 -2.25 -14.32
N ASP A 221 8.36 -1.27 -14.53
CA ASP A 221 8.64 0.14 -14.31
C ASP A 221 8.83 0.47 -12.83
N SER A 222 8.03 -0.14 -11.96
CA SER A 222 8.14 0.00 -10.50
C SER A 222 9.47 -0.57 -10.00
N ARG A 223 9.88 -1.73 -10.53
CA ARG A 223 11.17 -2.35 -10.24
C ARG A 223 12.32 -1.43 -10.68
N LEU A 224 12.24 -0.89 -11.90
CA LEU A 224 13.25 0.01 -12.44
C LEU A 224 13.37 1.29 -11.62
N ALA A 225 12.24 1.89 -11.23
CA ALA A 225 12.21 3.07 -10.38
C ALA A 225 12.81 2.80 -8.99
N THR A 226 12.42 1.69 -8.36
CA THR A 226 12.95 1.25 -7.06
C THR A 226 14.46 1.05 -7.11
N MET A 227 14.97 0.30 -8.10
CA MET A 227 16.40 0.08 -8.28
C MET A 227 17.17 1.38 -8.53
N ARG A 228 16.62 2.29 -9.34
CA ARG A 228 17.22 3.62 -9.56
C ARG A 228 17.30 4.41 -8.26
N ASN A 229 16.30 4.34 -7.40
CA ASN A 229 16.28 5.06 -6.13
C ASN A 229 17.24 4.45 -5.09
N ILE A 230 17.32 3.13 -5.01
CA ILE A 230 18.28 2.42 -4.16
C ILE A 230 19.73 2.75 -4.58
N ALA A 231 20.01 2.78 -5.88
CA ALA A 231 21.36 3.02 -6.40
C ALA A 231 21.85 4.49 -6.24
N LYS A 232 20.97 5.44 -5.93
CA LYS A 232 21.37 6.85 -5.73
C LYS A 232 22.21 6.99 -4.45
N PRO A 233 23.32 7.75 -4.47
CA PRO A 233 24.06 8.08 -3.25
C PRO A 233 23.16 8.83 -2.26
N LEU A 234 23.18 8.50 -0.97
CA LEU A 234 22.50 9.28 0.09
C LEU A 234 22.97 10.74 0.03
N ILE A 235 22.05 11.65 -0.27
CA ILE A 235 22.28 13.08 -0.08
C ILE A 235 21.83 13.33 1.36
N VAL A 236 22.80 13.55 2.23
CA VAL A 236 22.60 13.87 3.66
C VAL A 236 22.45 15.37 3.80
#